data_AF-A0A963C427-F1
#
_entry.id   AF-A0A963C427-F1
#
_cell.length_a   1.000
_cell.length_b   1.000
_cell.length_c   1.000
_cell.angle_alpha   90.00
_cell.angle_beta   90.00
_cell.angle_gamma   90.00
#
_symmetry.space_group_name_H-M   'P 1'
#
loop_
_entity.id
_entity.type
_entity.pdbx_description
1 polymer ?
#
loop_
_entity_poly.entity_id
_entity_poly.type
_entity_poly.pdbx_seq_one_letter_code
_entity_poly.pdbx_strand_id
1 'polypeptide(L)'
;MITYEYPLNERIRTLLRLEDLFDKTGHFIGAEGAQEHHIALVTLFEILDVAGRADLKFDLVQELERQRQILLSFRNNPDISETALSGALYEIEQASAALLNMQGKIGHYLRENDWLMSIKSRASIPGGVCEFDLPSYHYWLHR
;
A
#
# COMPACT_ATOMS: atom_id res chain seq x y z
N MET A 1 1.61 -21.80 16.06
CA MET A 1 3.00 -21.90 15.54
C MET A 1 3.38 -20.52 15.03
N ILE A 2 4.57 -20.00 15.35
CA ILE A 2 5.04 -18.71 14.86
C ILE A 2 5.78 -18.94 13.55
N THR A 3 5.44 -18.18 12.50
CA THR A 3 6.06 -18.25 11.17
C THR A 3 6.99 -17.06 10.97
N TYR A 4 8.15 -17.28 10.34
CA TYR A 4 9.10 -16.24 10.00
C TYR A 4 9.33 -16.23 8.49
N GLU A 5 9.22 -15.05 7.89
CA GLU A 5 9.54 -14.83 6.48
C GLU A 5 10.81 -14.00 6.35
N TYR A 6 11.63 -14.31 5.33
CA TYR A 6 12.87 -13.60 5.07
C TYR A 6 12.97 -13.20 3.60
N PRO A 7 13.03 -11.89 3.27
CA PRO A 7 13.10 -11.43 1.89
C PRO A 7 14.47 -11.71 1.28
N LEU A 8 14.49 -12.48 0.19
CA LEU A 8 15.71 -12.85 -0.53
C LEU A 8 16.23 -11.77 -1.50
N ASN A 9 15.47 -10.69 -1.72
CA ASN A 9 15.88 -9.53 -2.51
C ASN A 9 15.15 -8.25 -2.06
N GLU A 10 15.62 -7.08 -2.50
CA GLU A 10 15.05 -5.77 -2.10
C GLU A 10 13.61 -5.59 -2.59
N ARG A 11 13.25 -6.18 -3.73
CA ARG A 11 11.88 -6.14 -4.26
C ARG A 11 10.91 -6.81 -3.29
N ILE A 12 11.18 -8.04 -2.88
CA ILE A 12 10.35 -8.76 -1.89
C ILE A 12 10.37 -8.05 -0.54
N ARG A 13 11.52 -7.50 -0.11
CA ARG A 13 11.60 -6.70 1.12
C ARG A 13 10.66 -5.48 1.09
N THR A 14 10.60 -4.79 -0.05
CA THR A 14 9.72 -3.64 -0.24
C THR A 14 8.26 -4.05 -0.22
N LEU A 15 7.90 -5.18 -0.86
CA LEU A 15 6.54 -5.70 -0.85
C LEU A 15 6.07 -6.13 0.55
N LEU A 16 6.90 -6.87 1.31
CA LEU A 16 6.58 -7.26 2.69
C LEU A 16 6.42 -6.05 3.61
N ARG A 17 7.24 -5.00 3.42
CA ARG A 17 7.06 -3.73 4.16
C ARG A 17 5.73 -3.08 3.82
N LEU A 18 5.35 -3.04 2.54
CA LEU A 18 4.09 -2.45 2.12
C LEU A 18 2.89 -3.25 2.64
N GLU A 19 2.95 -4.57 2.61
CA GLU A 19 1.94 -5.46 3.19
C GLU A 19 1.70 -5.13 4.67
N ASP A 20 2.76 -5.14 5.49
CA ASP A 20 2.66 -4.79 6.93
C ASP A 20 2.07 -3.38 7.15
N LEU A 21 2.49 -2.40 6.34
CA LEU A 21 1.98 -1.03 6.42
C LEU A 21 0.50 -0.93 5.99
N PHE A 22 0.07 -1.67 4.97
CA PHE A 22 -1.33 -1.71 4.53
C PHE A 22 -2.22 -2.38 5.58
N ASP A 23 -1.78 -3.51 6.14
CA ASP A 23 -2.50 -4.20 7.23
C ASP A 23 -2.65 -3.29 8.45
N LYS A 24 -1.57 -2.64 8.85
CA LYS A 24 -1.56 -1.69 9.97
C LYS A 24 -2.48 -0.50 9.71
N THR A 25 -2.41 0.11 8.52
CA THR A 25 -3.32 1.20 8.14
C THR A 25 -4.78 0.75 8.18
N GLY A 26 -5.07 -0.43 7.62
CA GLY A 26 -6.42 -1.01 7.61
C GLY A 26 -6.96 -1.30 9.00
N HIS A 27 -6.12 -1.75 9.93
CA HIS A 27 -6.49 -1.94 11.32
C HIS A 27 -6.89 -0.63 12.01
N PHE A 28 -6.06 0.41 11.89
CA PHE A 28 -6.27 1.67 12.61
C PHE A 28 -7.32 2.59 11.98
N ILE A 29 -7.57 2.48 10.66
CA ILE A 29 -8.63 3.27 10.00
C ILE A 29 -10.05 2.80 10.38
N GLY A 30 -10.19 1.56 10.89
CA GLY A 30 -11.46 1.00 11.34
C GLY A 30 -11.81 1.32 12.80
N ALA A 31 -10.92 1.97 13.54
CA ALA A 31 -11.16 2.41 14.91
C ALA A 31 -11.81 3.81 14.93
N GLU A 32 -12.34 4.22 16.07
CA GLU A 32 -13.03 5.53 16.21
C GLU A 32 -12.20 6.59 16.93
N GLY A 33 -11.06 6.20 17.51
CA GLY A 33 -10.27 7.08 18.36
C GLY A 33 -9.29 7.97 17.59
N ALA A 34 -9.08 9.18 18.12
CA ALA A 34 -8.15 10.15 17.56
C ALA A 34 -6.71 9.62 17.46
N GLN A 35 -6.27 8.82 18.43
CA GLN A 35 -4.90 8.27 18.44
C GLN A 35 -4.74 7.18 17.37
N GLU A 36 -5.76 6.37 17.15
CA GLU A 36 -5.79 5.35 16.12
C GLU A 36 -5.76 6.00 14.74
N HIS A 37 -6.59 7.02 14.51
CA HIS A 37 -6.56 7.81 13.27
C HIS A 37 -5.21 8.53 13.06
N HIS A 38 -4.55 8.98 14.13
CA HIS A 38 -3.19 9.49 14.04
C HIS A 38 -2.22 8.42 13.53
N ILE A 39 -2.26 7.22 14.09
CA ILE A 39 -1.40 6.11 13.64
C ILE A 39 -1.72 5.72 12.19
N ALA A 40 -2.99 5.66 11.80
CA ALA A 40 -3.39 5.37 10.42
C ALA A 40 -2.79 6.39 9.44
N LEU A 41 -2.84 7.69 9.79
CA LEU A 41 -2.30 8.75 8.94
C LEU A 41 -0.77 8.72 8.84
N VAL A 42 -0.07 8.49 9.97
CA VAL A 42 1.40 8.34 9.96
C VAL A 42 1.81 7.13 9.13
N THR A 43 1.11 6.00 9.28
CA THR A 43 1.36 4.78 8.50
C THR A 43 1.10 5.00 7.00
N LEU A 44 0.08 5.78 6.65
CA LEU A 44 -0.14 6.20 5.26
C LEU A 44 1.03 7.00 4.68
N PHE A 45 1.66 7.87 5.46
CA PHE A 45 2.87 8.58 5.02
C PHE A 45 4.07 7.66 4.83
N GLU A 46 4.20 6.62 5.66
CA GLU A 46 5.22 5.58 5.48
C GLU A 46 4.99 4.79 4.17
N ILE A 47 3.74 4.41 3.87
CA ILE A 47 3.37 3.81 2.57
C ILE A 47 3.79 4.72 1.42
N LEU A 48 3.50 6.01 1.52
CA LEU A 48 3.83 7.01 0.51
C LEU A 48 5.36 7.12 0.28
N ASP A 49 6.14 7.04 1.34
CA ASP A 49 7.60 7.12 1.28
C ASP A 49 8.23 5.84 0.72
N VAL A 50 7.70 4.66 1.09
CA VAL A 50 8.16 3.38 0.54
C VAL A 50 7.80 3.27 -0.95
N ALA A 51 6.54 3.55 -1.31
CA ALA A 51 6.07 3.48 -2.68
C ALA A 51 6.69 4.55 -3.61
N GLY A 52 7.20 5.64 -3.05
CA GLY A 52 7.85 6.72 -3.81
C GLY A 52 9.32 6.50 -4.15
N ARG A 53 10.00 5.54 -3.50
CA ARG A 53 11.47 5.32 -3.62
C ARG A 53 11.86 4.37 -4.75
N ALA A 54 10.97 3.48 -5.16
CA ALA A 54 11.20 2.48 -6.21
C ALA A 54 10.25 2.70 -7.38
N ASP A 55 10.57 2.15 -8.56
CA ASP A 55 9.61 2.04 -9.66
C ASP A 55 8.61 0.89 -9.39
N LEU A 56 7.88 1.04 -8.28
CA LEU A 56 7.00 0.00 -7.75
C LEU A 56 5.87 -0.34 -8.73
N LYS A 57 5.38 0.63 -9.50
CA LYS A 57 4.35 0.39 -10.53
C LYS A 57 4.88 -0.60 -11.57
N PHE A 58 6.08 -0.36 -12.09
CA PHE A 58 6.70 -1.25 -13.06
C PHE A 58 6.98 -2.62 -12.48
N ASP A 59 7.57 -2.68 -11.28
CA ASP A 59 7.90 -3.95 -10.60
C ASP A 59 6.65 -4.82 -10.37
N LEU A 60 5.53 -4.21 -9.95
CA LEU A 60 4.26 -4.90 -9.74
C LEU A 60 3.66 -5.40 -11.05
N VAL A 61 3.67 -4.57 -12.11
CA VAL A 61 3.16 -4.99 -13.43
C VAL A 61 3.97 -6.16 -13.98
N GLN A 62 5.30 -6.14 -13.85
CA GLN A 62 6.15 -7.25 -14.28
C GLN A 62 5.88 -8.53 -13.47
N GLU A 63 5.72 -8.41 -12.16
CA GLU A 63 5.44 -9.56 -11.31
C GLU A 63 4.05 -10.15 -11.58
N LEU A 64 3.03 -9.31 -11.78
CA LEU A 64 1.69 -9.75 -12.17
C LEU A 64 1.71 -10.50 -13.51
N GLU A 65 2.43 -10.00 -14.51
CA GLU A 65 2.58 -10.70 -15.79
C GLU A 65 3.30 -12.05 -15.63
N ARG A 66 4.36 -12.09 -14.81
CA ARG A 66 5.07 -13.34 -14.51
C ARG A 66 4.16 -14.38 -13.87
N GLN A 67 3.33 -13.97 -12.90
CA GLN A 67 2.35 -14.84 -12.25
C GLN A 67 1.26 -15.30 -13.23
N ARG A 68 0.78 -14.39 -14.09
CA ARG A 68 -0.19 -14.71 -15.14
C ARG A 68 0.32 -15.82 -16.06
N GLN A 69 1.57 -15.72 -16.53
CA GLN A 69 2.16 -16.73 -17.42
C GLN A 69 2.29 -18.10 -16.73
N ILE A 70 2.67 -18.12 -15.45
CA ILE A 70 2.72 -19.36 -14.67
C ILE A 70 1.33 -19.98 -14.56
N LEU A 71 0.32 -19.19 -14.19
CA LEU A 71 -1.05 -19.68 -14.06
C LEU A 71 -1.62 -20.16 -15.40
N LEU A 72 -1.32 -19.49 -16.51
CA LEU A 72 -1.74 -19.92 -17.84
C LEU A 72 -1.20 -21.31 -18.22
N SER A 73 -0.01 -21.69 -17.72
CA SER A 73 0.57 -23.02 -17.96
C SER A 73 -0.24 -24.15 -17.31
N PHE A 74 -1.10 -23.83 -16.33
CA PHE A 74 -1.97 -24.79 -15.66
C PHE A 74 -3.32 -25.01 -16.35
N ARG A 75 -3.61 -24.29 -17.44
CA ARG A 75 -4.86 -24.48 -18.19
C ARG A 75 -4.96 -25.90 -18.76
N ASN A 76 -6.19 -26.41 -18.85
CA ASN A 76 -6.52 -27.75 -19.35
C ASN A 76 -5.93 -28.91 -18.52
N ASN A 77 -5.42 -28.64 -17.33
CA ASN A 77 -5.05 -29.67 -16.38
C ASN A 77 -6.31 -30.20 -15.68
N PRO A 78 -6.68 -31.50 -15.83
CA PRO A 78 -7.89 -32.06 -15.23
C PRO A 78 -7.88 -32.06 -13.69
N ASP A 79 -6.71 -31.95 -13.06
CA ASP A 79 -6.57 -31.94 -11.60
C ASP A 79 -6.68 -30.53 -11.00
N ILE A 80 -6.95 -29.50 -11.82
CA ILE A 80 -6.99 -28.10 -11.41
C ILE A 80 -8.40 -27.55 -11.58
N SER A 81 -8.86 -26.79 -10.58
CA SER A 81 -10.12 -26.06 -10.65
C SER A 81 -10.04 -24.93 -11.68
N GLU A 82 -10.71 -25.13 -12.82
CA GLU A 82 -10.78 -24.13 -13.90
C GLU A 82 -11.43 -22.83 -13.42
N THR A 83 -12.41 -22.90 -12.53
CA THR A 83 -13.08 -21.72 -11.95
C THR A 83 -12.11 -20.89 -11.11
N ALA A 84 -11.34 -21.53 -10.23
CA ALA A 84 -10.37 -20.82 -9.39
C ALA A 84 -9.24 -20.20 -10.23
N LEU A 85 -8.74 -20.96 -11.21
CA LEU A 85 -7.71 -20.49 -12.13
C LEU A 85 -8.18 -19.28 -12.94
N SER A 86 -9.39 -19.34 -13.49
CA SER A 86 -9.98 -18.24 -14.27
C SER A 86 -10.22 -17.00 -13.41
N GLY A 87 -10.66 -17.18 -12.16
CA GLY A 87 -10.83 -16.10 -11.20
C GLY A 87 -9.51 -15.39 -10.89
N ALA A 88 -8.46 -16.14 -10.56
CA ALA A 88 -7.14 -15.58 -10.27
C ALA A 88 -6.54 -14.85 -11.49
N LEU A 89 -6.67 -15.39 -12.70
CA LEU A 89 -6.24 -14.73 -13.93
C LEU A 89 -6.99 -13.41 -14.16
N TYR A 90 -8.30 -13.40 -13.90
CA TYR A 90 -9.13 -12.20 -14.03
C TYR A 90 -8.73 -11.10 -13.03
N GLU A 91 -8.46 -11.46 -11.77
CA GLU A 91 -7.97 -10.52 -10.75
C GLU A 91 -6.61 -9.93 -11.13
N ILE A 92 -5.68 -10.76 -11.64
CA ILE A 92 -4.37 -10.30 -12.12
C ILE A 92 -4.51 -9.32 -13.27
N GLU A 93 -5.38 -9.60 -14.25
CA GLU A 93 -5.62 -8.73 -15.39
C GLU A 93 -6.24 -7.40 -14.98
N GLN A 94 -7.22 -7.43 -14.06
CA GLN A 94 -7.80 -6.21 -13.51
C GLN A 94 -6.78 -5.35 -12.75
N ALA A 95 -6.00 -5.97 -11.85
CA ALA A 95 -4.97 -5.26 -11.10
C ALA A 95 -3.91 -4.65 -12.03
N SER A 96 -3.46 -5.40 -13.04
CA SER A 96 -2.51 -4.92 -14.03
C SER A 96 -3.06 -3.75 -14.84
N ALA A 97 -4.31 -3.83 -15.29
CA ALA A 97 -4.97 -2.75 -16.02
C ALA A 97 -5.13 -1.50 -15.15
N ALA A 98 -5.52 -1.64 -13.88
CA ALA A 98 -5.63 -0.53 -12.93
C ALA A 98 -4.28 0.15 -12.71
N LEU A 99 -3.21 -0.62 -12.53
CA LEU A 99 -1.85 -0.09 -12.39
C LEU A 99 -1.41 0.67 -13.63
N LEU A 100 -1.62 0.10 -14.83
CA LEU A 100 -1.24 0.73 -16.09
C LEU A 100 -2.00 2.04 -16.34
N ASN A 101 -3.31 2.05 -16.06
CA ASN A 101 -4.18 3.22 -16.21
C ASN A 101 -3.94 4.32 -15.17
N MET A 102 -3.24 4.03 -14.07
CA MET A 102 -2.86 5.03 -13.08
C MET A 102 -1.99 6.12 -13.71
N GLN A 103 -2.45 7.37 -13.60
CA GLN A 103 -1.71 8.54 -14.06
C GLN A 103 -0.71 9.00 -13.00
N GLY A 104 0.49 9.37 -13.43
CA GLY A 104 1.54 9.85 -12.53
C GLY A 104 2.15 8.75 -11.65
N LYS A 105 2.81 9.18 -10.57
CA LYS A 105 3.44 8.30 -9.58
C LYS A 105 2.42 7.80 -8.56
N ILE A 106 2.67 6.63 -7.97
CA ILE A 106 1.84 6.08 -6.89
C ILE A 106 1.70 7.12 -5.77
N GLY A 107 0.46 7.46 -5.41
CA GLY A 107 0.14 8.45 -4.38
C GLY A 107 0.35 9.91 -4.81
N HIS A 108 0.36 10.22 -6.11
CA HIS A 108 0.48 11.60 -6.61
C HIS A 108 -0.57 12.54 -5.99
N TYR A 109 -1.83 12.12 -6.00
CA TYR A 109 -2.94 12.89 -5.43
C TYR A 109 -2.79 13.20 -3.94
N LEU A 110 -2.10 12.35 -3.17
CA LEU A 110 -1.78 12.62 -1.76
C LEU A 110 -0.70 13.69 -1.64
N ARG A 111 0.26 13.72 -2.56
CA ARG A 111 1.36 14.70 -2.57
C ARG A 111 0.92 16.08 -3.03
N GLU A 112 -0.15 16.16 -3.80
CA GLU A 112 -0.77 17.44 -4.20
C GLU A 112 -1.70 18.01 -3.12
N ASN A 113 -1.98 17.26 -2.05
CA ASN A 113 -2.79 17.74 -0.95
C ASN A 113 -1.91 18.49 0.06
N ASP A 114 -1.96 19.81 0.00
CA ASP A 114 -1.18 20.69 0.89
C ASP A 114 -1.42 20.41 2.37
N TRP A 115 -2.66 20.09 2.76
CA TRP A 115 -2.99 19.79 4.15
C TRP A 115 -2.29 18.50 4.62
N LEU A 116 -2.38 17.41 3.85
CA LEU A 116 -1.69 16.16 4.14
C LEU A 116 -0.17 16.35 4.17
N MET A 117 0.38 17.07 3.20
CA MET A 117 1.82 17.30 3.12
C MET A 117 2.34 18.20 4.24
N SER A 118 1.54 19.16 4.73
CA SER A 118 1.87 19.97 5.90
C SER A 118 1.98 19.11 7.17
N ILE A 119 1.08 18.14 7.36
CA ILE A 119 1.11 17.20 8.49
C ILE A 119 2.32 16.28 8.35
N LYS A 120 2.54 15.69 7.17
CA LYS A 120 3.69 14.81 6.90
C LYS A 120 5.02 15.49 7.22
N SER A 121 5.16 16.76 6.83
CA SER A 121 6.37 17.54 7.11
C SER A 121 6.65 17.62 8.61
N ARG A 122 5.62 17.91 9.41
CA ARG A 122 5.74 17.99 10.87
C ARG A 122 5.88 16.63 11.56
N ALA A 123 5.24 15.59 11.04
CA ALA A 123 5.34 14.22 11.55
C ALA A 123 6.77 13.65 11.48
N SER A 124 7.61 14.18 10.58
CA SER A 124 9.04 13.84 10.52
C SER A 124 9.87 14.39 11.69
N ILE A 125 9.33 15.35 12.44
CA ILE A 125 10.00 15.97 13.59
C ILE A 125 9.51 15.25 14.86
N PRO A 126 10.41 14.74 15.72
CA PRO A 126 10.02 14.18 17.01
C PRO A 126 9.20 15.19 17.82
N GLY A 127 7.96 14.83 18.18
CA GLY A 127 7.04 15.73 18.88
C GLY A 127 6.48 16.87 18.02
N GLY A 128 6.67 16.87 16.70
CA GLY A 128 6.22 17.95 15.82
C GLY A 128 4.72 17.95 15.50
N VAL A 129 3.99 16.90 15.89
CA VAL A 129 2.54 16.78 15.69
C VAL A 129 1.80 17.22 16.96
N CYS A 130 2.07 18.45 17.41
CA CYS A 130 1.39 19.07 18.54
C CYS A 130 0.22 19.95 18.08
N GLU A 131 -0.76 20.15 18.97
CA GLU A 131 -1.95 20.97 18.69
C GLU A 131 -1.63 22.42 18.30
N PHE A 132 -0.56 22.97 18.87
CA PHE A 132 -0.11 24.34 18.60
C PHE A 132 0.66 24.47 17.28
N ASP A 133 1.30 23.40 16.81
CA ASP A 133 2.03 23.37 15.53
C ASP A 133 1.11 23.03 14.35
N LEU A 134 0.05 22.25 14.59
CA LEU A 134 -0.93 21.83 13.59
C LEU A 134 -2.38 21.97 14.09
N PRO A 135 -2.92 23.19 14.25
CA PRO A 135 -4.28 23.39 14.74
C PRO A 135 -5.36 22.75 13.86
N SER A 136 -5.17 22.76 12.54
CA SER A 136 -6.12 22.14 11.59
C SER A 136 -6.14 20.61 11.70
N TYR A 137 -5.01 20.00 12.01
CA TYR A 137 -4.91 18.56 12.23
C TYR A 137 -5.57 18.16 13.55
N HIS A 138 -5.28 18.91 14.62
CA HIS A 138 -5.93 18.72 15.91
C HIS A 138 -7.46 18.84 15.78
N TYR A 139 -7.94 19.86 15.05
CA TYR A 139 -9.35 20.00 14.74
C TYR A 139 -9.94 18.79 14.01
N TRP A 140 -9.22 18.24 13.02
CA TRP A 140 -9.66 17.06 12.28
C TRP A 140 -9.76 15.81 13.17
N LEU A 141 -8.85 15.64 14.13
CA LEU A 141 -8.88 14.51 15.07
C LEU A 141 -10.07 14.52 16.03
N HIS A 142 -10.75 15.66 16.19
CA HIS A 142 -11.87 15.85 17.11
C HIS A 142 -13.23 16.01 16.42
N ARG A 143 -13.30 15.71 15.11
CA ARG A 143 -14.54 15.65 14.34
C ARG A 143 -15.00 14.22 14.16
#